data_AF-A0A6A6L3J1-F1
#
_entry.id   AF-A0A6A6L3J1-F1
#
_cell.length_a   1.000
_cell.length_b   1.000
_cell.length_c   1.000
_cell.angle_alpha   90.00
_cell.angle_beta   90.00
_cell.angle_gamma   90.00
#
_symmetry.space_group_name_H-M   'P 1'
#
loop_
_entity.id
_entity.type
_entity.pdbx_description
1 polymer ?
#
loop_
_entity_poly.entity_id
_entity_poly.type
_entity_poly.pdbx_seq_one_letter_code
_entity_poly.pdbx_strand_id
1 'polypeptide(L)' 'MVMDNLEVSPMSSISSITLLNKFKILELSALEERVVDLDMAEALKLLKESLQSKTVLTKVFLGSVENQEVITEFDL' A
#
# COMPACT_ATOMS: atom_id res chain seq x y z
N MET A 1 -0.90 10.40 -9.20
CA MET A 1 -0.49 9.48 -8.12
C MET A 1 -1.54 9.52 -7.02
N VAL A 2 -1.80 8.38 -6.41
CA VAL A 2 -2.72 8.24 -5.27
C VAL A 2 -1.89 7.88 -4.05
N MET A 3 -2.03 8.65 -2.97
CA MET A 3 -1.35 8.40 -1.71
C MET A 3 -2.17 7.48 -0.80
N ASP A 4 -1.54 6.98 0.26
CA ASP A 4 -2.16 6.03 1.20
C ASP A 4 -3.45 6.56 1.87
N ASN A 5 -3.57 7.88 2.01
CA ASN A 5 -4.75 8.59 2.50
C ASN A 5 -5.79 8.90 1.40
N LEU A 6 -5.65 8.29 0.22
CA LEU A 6 -6.46 8.50 -0.98
C LEU A 6 -6.37 9.92 -1.59
N GLU A 7 -5.38 10.73 -1.20
CA GLU A 7 -5.13 12.00 -1.86
C GLU A 7 -4.63 11.77 -3.28
N VAL A 8 -5.30 12.42 -4.25
CA VAL A 8 -4.98 12.30 -5.66
C VAL A 8 -4.26 13.58 -6.11
N SER A 9 -3.06 13.41 -6.66
CA SER A 9 -2.30 14.50 -7.29
C SER A 9 -1.92 14.15 -8.73
N PRO A 10 -2.06 15.08 -9.70
CA PRO A 10 -1.52 14.88 -11.03
C PRO A 10 0.00 14.71 -10.97
N MET A 11 0.56 13.77 -11.73
CA MET A 11 1.99 13.49 -11.69
C MET A 11 2.51 13.07 -13.05
N SER A 12 3.66 13.61 -13.43
CA SER A 12 4.44 13.15 -14.60
C SER A 12 5.47 12.10 -14.18
N SER A 13 6.09 11.41 -15.15
CA SER A 13 7.18 10.46 -14.86
C SER A 13 8.33 11.14 -14.08
N ILE A 14 8.72 12.36 -14.45
CA ILE A 14 9.77 13.12 -13.77
C ILE A 14 9.35 13.49 -12.34
N SER A 15 8.09 13.90 -12.14
CA SER A 15 7.55 14.21 -10.82
C SER A 15 7.50 12.97 -9.91
N SER A 16 7.25 11.79 -10.47
CA SER A 16 7.23 10.52 -9.74
C SER A 16 8.62 10.17 -9.20
N ILE A 17 9.65 10.28 -10.04
CA ILE A 17 11.05 10.07 -9.65
C ILE A 17 11.47 11.09 -8.58
N THR A 18 11.11 12.36 -8.76
CA THR A 18 11.41 13.43 -7.80
C THR A 18 10.80 13.14 -6.42
N LEU A 19 9.61 12.55 -6.40
CA LEU A 19 8.96 12.17 -5.15
C LEU A 19 9.67 11.01 -4.44
N LEU A 20 10.11 9.98 -5.17
CA LEU A 20 10.93 8.89 -4.60
C LEU A 20 12.20 9.44 -3.95
N ASN A 21 12.86 10.41 -4.59
CA ASN A 21 13.99 11.13 -4.01
C ASN A 21 13.62 11.91 -2.75
N LYS A 22 12.43 12.55 -2.71
CA LYS A 22 11.94 13.27 -1.52
C LYS A 22 11.71 12.34 -0.33
N PHE A 23 11.28 11.10 -0.57
CA PHE A 23 11.19 10.06 0.45
C PHE A 23 12.55 9.49 0.88
N LYS A 24 13.66 10.03 0.36
CA LYS A 24 15.04 9.61 0.65
C LYS A 24 15.27 8.13 0.34
N ILE A 25 14.59 7.60 -0.67
CA ILE A 25 14.87 6.25 -1.18
C ILE A 25 16.22 6.34 -1.91
N LEU A 26 17.28 5.89 -1.24
CA LEU A 26 18.65 5.89 -1.78
C LEU A 26 18.84 4.81 -2.84
N GLU A 27 18.14 3.69 -2.66
CA GLU A 27 18.25 2.51 -3.49
C GLU A 27 16.87 2.10 -4.00
N LEU A 28 16.62 2.31 -5.30
CA LEU A 28 15.40 1.85 -5.95
C LEU A 28 15.26 0.31 -5.91
N SER A 29 16.37 -0.41 -5.72
CA SER A 29 16.39 -1.86 -5.50
C SER A 29 15.69 -2.30 -4.22
N ALA A 30 15.47 -1.39 -3.27
CA ALA A 30 14.68 -1.67 -2.06
C ALA A 30 13.16 -1.52 -2.30
N LEU A 31 12.73 -1.06 -3.49
CA LEU A 31 11.31 -0.93 -3.83
C LEU A 31 10.80 -2.22 -4.49
N GLU A 32 9.59 -2.61 -4.10
CA GLU A 32 8.86 -3.72 -4.70
C GLU A 32 7.71 -3.17 -5.54
N GLU A 33 7.61 -3.61 -6.79
CA GLU A 33 6.44 -3.36 -7.63
C GLU A 33 5.41 -4.46 -7.39
N ARG A 34 4.18 -4.06 -7.06
CA ARG A 34 3.04 -4.96 -6.92
C ARG A 34 1.89 -4.48 -7.79
N VAL A 35 1.33 -5.42 -8.55
CA VAL A 35 0.07 -5.23 -9.25
C VAL A 35 -1.04 -5.74 -8.35
N VAL A 36 -2.05 -4.91 -8.12
CA VAL A 36 -3.22 -5.26 -7.32
C VAL A 36 -4.46 -5.10 -8.20
N ASP A 37 -5.33 -6.10 -8.15
CA ASP A 37 -6.61 -6.05 -8.82
C ASP A 37 -7.65 -5.37 -7.92
N LEU A 38 -8.48 -4.53 -8.52
CA LEU A 38 -9.55 -3.81 -7.85
C LEU A 38 -10.87 -4.38 -8.32
N ASP A 39 -11.40 -5.36 -7.57
CA ASP A 39 -12.73 -5.89 -7.78
C ASP A 39 -13.77 -5.21 -6.85
N MET A 40 -15.02 -5.69 -6.85
CA MET A 40 -16.08 -5.13 -6.02
C MET A 40 -15.87 -5.33 -4.51
N ALA A 41 -15.28 -6.44 -4.08
CA ALA A 41 -15.00 -6.69 -2.67
C ALA A 41 -13.89 -5.76 -2.17
N GLU A 42 -12.84 -5.60 -2.97
CA GLU A 42 -11.69 -4.73 -2.70
C GLU A 42 -12.13 -3.28 -2.66
N ALA A 43 -12.99 -2.85 -3.59
CA ALA A 43 -13.58 -1.52 -3.62
C ALA A 43 -14.42 -1.21 -2.37
N LEU A 44 -15.24 -2.17 -1.90
CA LEU A 44 -16.01 -2.02 -0.66
C LEU A 44 -15.09 -1.94 0.57
N LYS A 45 -14.03 -2.75 0.62
CA LYS A 45 -13.02 -2.69 1.69
C LYS A 45 -12.29 -1.35 1.67
N LEU A 46 -11.93 -0.84 0.49
CA LEU A 46 -11.35 0.49 0.28
C LEU A 46 -12.25 1.60 0.82
N LEU A 47 -13.54 1.56 0.48
CA LEU A 47 -14.52 2.52 0.97
C LEU A 47 -14.64 2.46 2.49
N LYS A 48 -14.75 1.26 3.06
CA LYS A 48 -14.83 1.08 4.51
C LYS A 48 -13.61 1.68 5.22
N GLU A 49 -12.40 1.33 4.77
CA GLU A 49 -11.16 1.83 5.38
C GLU A 49 -10.97 3.33 5.17
N SER A 50 -11.47 3.92 4.06
CA SER A 50 -11.42 5.36 3.80
C SER A 50 -12.16 6.20 4.86
N LEU A 51 -13.17 5.62 5.49
CA LEU A 51 -13.95 6.26 6.55
C LEU A 51 -13.32 6.07 7.94
N GLN A 52 -12.39 5.13 8.08
CA GLN A 52 -11.88 4.68 9.38
C GLN A 52 -10.38 4.98 9.58
N SER A 53 -9.62 5.19 8.50
CA SER A 53 -8.17 5.29 8.57
C SER A 53 -7.57 6.25 7.54
N LYS A 54 -6.34 6.70 7.81
CA LYS A 54 -5.52 7.47 6.86
C LYS A 54 -4.52 6.60 6.10
N THR A 55 -4.39 5.33 6.45
CA THR A 55 -3.48 4.37 5.81
C THR A 55 -4.27 3.33 5.01
N VAL A 56 -5.09 3.82 4.10
CA VAL A 56 -6.18 3.06 3.47
C VAL A 56 -5.61 2.00 2.53
N LEU A 57 -4.72 2.39 1.62
CA LEU A 57 -4.14 1.47 0.64
C LEU A 57 -3.29 0.40 1.32
N THR A 58 -2.52 0.80 2.34
CA THR A 58 -1.71 -0.12 3.15
C THR A 58 -2.59 -1.19 3.79
N LYS A 59 -3.67 -0.80 4.48
CA LYS A 59 -4.55 -1.78 5.14
C LYS A 59 -5.31 -2.69 4.18
N VAL A 60 -5.70 -2.16 3.03
CA VAL A 60 -6.49 -2.91 2.05
C VAL A 60 -5.61 -3.95 1.35
N PHE A 61 -4.42 -3.56 0.89
CA PHE A 61 -3.59 -4.36 -0.02
C PHE A 61 -2.31 -4.96 0.60
N LEU A 62 -1.79 -4.39 1.69
CA LEU A 62 -0.58 -4.89 2.37
C LEU A 62 -0.90 -5.58 3.71
N GLY A 63 -2.12 -5.41 4.23
CA GLY A 63 -2.56 -5.92 5.53
C GLY A 63 -2.14 -5.04 6.70
N SER A 64 -2.71 -5.28 7.88
CA SER A 64 -2.24 -4.70 9.13
C SER A 64 -1.01 -5.45 9.62
N VAL A 65 0.01 -4.75 10.14
CA VAL A 65 1.11 -5.38 10.89
C VAL A 65 0.58 -5.76 12.29
N GLU A 66 -0.35 -6.70 12.35
CA GLU A 66 -0.82 -7.29 13.60
C GLU A 66 -0.74 -8.81 13.45
N ASN A 67 0.33 -9.37 14.03
CA ASN A 67 0.66 -10.79 14.16
C ASN A 67 0.91 -11.55 12.85
N GLN A 68 2.19 -11.62 12.45
CA GLN A 68 2.71 -12.87 11.91
C GLN A 68 2.64 -13.90 13.06
N GLU A 69 1.53 -14.62 13.19
CA GLU A 69 1.55 -15.85 13.97
C GLU A 69 2.55 -16.78 13.28
N VAL A 70 3.63 -17.06 14.00
CA VAL A 70 4.54 -18.15 13.70
C VAL A 70 3.66 -19.40 13.61
N ILE A 71 3.44 -19.91 12.41
CA ILE A 71 2.93 -21.27 12.24
C ILE A 71 4.07 -22.18 12.72
N THR A 72 4.10 -22.48 14.02
CA THR A 72 4.80 -23.65 14.52
C THR A 72 3.99 -24.84 14.02
N GLU A 73 4.34 -25.34 12.85
CA GLU A 73 3.82 -26.61 12.35
C GLU A 73 4.53 -27.74 13.12
N PHE A 74 4.08 -27.96 14.35
CA PHE A 74 4.06 -29.27 14.99
C PHE A 74 2.59 -29.51 15.35
N ASP A 75 1.88 -30.22 14.48
CA ASP A 75 0.92 -31.27 14.85
C ASP A 75 0.34 -31.96 13.60
N LEU A 76 1.11 -32.95 13.10
CA LEU A 76 0.76 -34.32 12.62
C LEU A 76 1.64 -34.80 11.46
#